data_AF-A0A519VNZ9-F1
#
_entry.id   AF-A0A519VNZ9-F1
#
_cell.length_a   1.000
_cell.length_b   1.000
_cell.length_c   1.000
_cell.angle_alpha   90.00
_cell.angle_beta   90.00
_cell.angle_gamma   90.00
#
_symmetry.space_group_name_H-M   'P 1'
#
loop_
_entity.id
_entity.type
_entity.pdbx_description
1 polymer ?
#
loop_
_entity_poly.entity_id
_entity_poly.type
_entity_poly.pdbx_seq_one_letter_code
_entity_poly.pdbx_strand_id
1 'polypeptide(L)'
;MTPTIDLPVALPTGAPAPELASSALFQQKEATLVGYLAAFAVVYYRRPAERTAAQLTATLRVETADTAFPPAAVTLQLADDLTLADVATEAAARLPMALAGVAEELGAAITRCRLAFPAPEAQSPDQLWEITVEFGAGGAVNLAFNSPGAAAAPRETGYLTEHVQAVFAQLSQNARAPVGYVFFLAAEETAQLRHFLAGPPLVGESGPQQLHQLFEETARTYPNHLALNWLGTTCTYRELNEQADQLAARLQHQGVRAGDFVGLFMAKSVELYVGLLAVLKAGAAYVPLDLSFPPDRVTFILEDCGARALLINNALPEGLATWPGLVLDLTVPAPAGPSFLEPVAVGPDSIAYVIYTSGTTGLPKGVLIPHRSICHLVRAEQQLFQPTPQDRVVQGFSVAFDASLEELWLAWAAGATLVPVPEETMKAPDALPGFLVENQVTIFSTVPTLLSLLPAVIPTLRLLILGGEVCPPELLAKWVSRQCRVVNTYGPTEATVVATAADFVPGQRLTIGRPLAGYEALLLDQLGQLVPLGAAGQW
;
A
#
# COMPACT_ATOMS: atom_id res chain seq x y z
N MET A 1 -46.21 35.76 -29.66
CA MET A 1 -46.30 36.92 -30.57
C MET A 1 -47.29 37.92 -30.01
N THR A 2 -46.80 38.94 -29.29
CA THR A 2 -47.38 40.30 -29.12
C THR A 2 -46.33 41.14 -28.36
N PRO A 3 -46.32 42.48 -28.48
CA PRO A 3 -45.03 43.17 -28.62
C PRO A 3 -44.75 44.32 -27.62
N THR A 4 -43.51 44.81 -27.65
CA THR A 4 -43.05 46.12 -27.14
C THR A 4 -43.59 47.28 -28.00
N ILE A 5 -43.75 48.47 -27.39
CA ILE A 5 -43.99 49.87 -27.90
C ILE A 5 -44.72 50.62 -26.75
N ASP A 6 -44.44 51.85 -26.30
CA ASP A 6 -43.48 52.95 -26.63
C ASP A 6 -43.48 54.01 -25.45
N LEU A 7 -42.74 55.15 -25.37
CA LEU A 7 -41.82 55.83 -26.32
C LEU A 7 -40.56 56.52 -25.69
N PRO A 8 -40.58 57.71 -25.02
CA PRO A 8 -39.58 58.72 -25.42
C PRO A 8 -38.60 59.26 -24.34
N VAL A 9 -37.30 59.25 -24.67
CA VAL A 9 -36.49 60.44 -25.06
C VAL A 9 -37.00 61.82 -24.58
N ALA A 10 -36.23 62.79 -24.05
CA ALA A 10 -34.82 62.96 -23.60
C ALA A 10 -34.70 64.42 -23.05
N LEU A 11 -33.63 65.00 -22.47
CA LEU A 11 -32.27 64.64 -21.99
C LEU A 11 -31.84 65.74 -20.96
N PRO A 12 -30.63 65.71 -20.36
CA PRO A 12 -29.76 66.89 -20.57
C PRO A 12 -28.27 66.58 -20.86
N THR A 13 -27.64 67.52 -21.56
CA THR A 13 -26.29 67.44 -22.17
C THR A 13 -25.12 67.50 -21.19
N GLY A 14 -24.09 66.66 -21.40
CA GLY A 14 -22.77 66.81 -20.78
C GLY A 14 -21.81 65.64 -21.05
N ALA A 15 -20.73 65.87 -21.80
CA ALA A 15 -19.61 64.95 -22.07
C ALA A 15 -18.30 65.79 -21.98
N PRO A 16 -17.12 65.25 -21.60
CA PRO A 16 -16.52 63.98 -22.09
C PRO A 16 -16.09 62.98 -20.98
N ALA A 17 -16.38 61.68 -21.12
CA ALA A 17 -15.51 60.62 -21.70
C ALA A 17 -14.84 59.76 -20.58
N PRO A 18 -13.96 58.76 -20.87
CA PRO A 18 -14.18 57.38 -20.41
C PRO A 18 -13.44 56.99 -19.12
N GLU A 19 -13.45 55.68 -18.84
CA GLU A 19 -12.79 54.93 -17.74
C GLU A 19 -13.53 54.86 -16.41
N LEU A 20 -13.73 53.61 -15.93
CA LEU A 20 -14.06 53.17 -14.55
C LEU A 20 -14.47 51.68 -14.48
N ALA A 21 -14.70 51.02 -15.62
CA ALA A 21 -15.05 49.59 -15.67
C ALA A 21 -13.86 48.61 -15.47
N SER A 22 -12.63 49.13 -15.40
CA SER A 22 -11.38 48.35 -15.36
C SER A 22 -10.95 47.94 -13.96
N SER A 23 -11.05 48.83 -12.96
CA SER A 23 -10.51 48.59 -11.60
C SER A 23 -11.22 47.46 -10.86
N ALA A 24 -12.54 47.34 -11.01
CA ALA A 24 -13.32 46.25 -10.39
C ALA A 24 -12.90 44.85 -10.91
N LEU A 25 -12.53 44.75 -12.19
CA LEU A 25 -11.97 43.52 -12.78
C LEU A 25 -10.50 43.28 -12.44
N PHE A 26 -9.80 44.30 -11.94
CA PHE A 26 -8.39 44.26 -11.56
C PHE A 26 -8.21 43.81 -10.10
N GLN A 27 -8.92 44.43 -9.17
CA GLN A 27 -8.96 44.04 -7.74
C GLN A 27 -9.38 42.56 -7.58
N GLN A 28 -10.25 42.05 -8.46
CA GLN A 28 -10.65 40.64 -8.48
C GLN A 28 -9.48 39.68 -8.80
N LYS A 29 -8.48 40.10 -9.59
CA LYS A 29 -7.30 39.28 -9.92
C LYS A 29 -6.28 39.22 -8.78
N GLU A 30 -6.02 40.35 -8.13
CA GLU A 30 -5.03 40.47 -7.05
C GLU A 30 -5.43 39.67 -5.80
N ALA A 31 -6.71 39.72 -5.41
CA ALA A 31 -7.24 38.87 -4.35
C ALA A 31 -7.10 37.38 -4.67
N THR A 32 -7.26 37.00 -5.95
CA THR A 32 -7.05 35.60 -6.36
C THR A 32 -5.56 35.25 -6.36
N LEU A 33 -4.65 36.17 -6.73
CA LEU A 33 -3.18 36.05 -6.66
C LEU A 33 -2.67 35.56 -5.30
N VAL A 34 -3.15 36.17 -4.22
CA VAL A 34 -2.82 35.78 -2.84
C VAL A 34 -3.41 34.41 -2.50
N GLY A 35 -4.64 34.15 -2.95
CA GLY A 35 -5.28 32.83 -2.86
C GLY A 35 -4.50 31.72 -3.59
N TYR A 36 -3.94 31.98 -4.77
CA TYR A 36 -3.15 31.02 -5.55
C TYR A 36 -1.84 30.64 -4.85
N LEU A 37 -1.10 31.61 -4.31
CA LEU A 37 0.17 31.35 -3.63
C LEU A 37 -0.03 30.54 -2.34
N ALA A 38 -1.12 30.78 -1.61
CA ALA A 38 -1.49 29.98 -0.44
C ALA A 38 -2.04 28.60 -0.83
N ALA A 39 -2.90 28.51 -1.87
CA ALA A 39 -3.37 27.23 -2.38
C ALA A 39 -2.20 26.35 -2.84
N PHE A 40 -1.17 26.94 -3.46
CA PHE A 40 0.04 26.22 -3.81
C PHE A 40 0.80 25.72 -2.58
N ALA A 41 0.93 26.53 -1.52
CA ALA A 41 1.57 26.11 -0.28
C ALA A 41 0.78 25.02 0.48
N VAL A 42 -0.56 25.00 0.38
CA VAL A 42 -1.44 23.95 0.93
C VAL A 42 -1.36 22.66 0.11
N VAL A 43 -1.33 22.74 -1.22
CA VAL A 43 -1.14 21.57 -2.11
C VAL A 43 0.24 20.95 -1.92
N TYR A 44 1.29 21.77 -1.76
CA TYR A 44 2.67 21.29 -1.62
C TYR A 44 3.02 20.72 -0.24
N TYR A 45 2.11 20.75 0.74
CA TYR A 45 2.43 20.35 2.13
C TYR A 45 1.34 19.54 2.86
N ARG A 46 0.65 18.64 2.13
CA ARG A 46 -0.19 17.54 2.70
C ARG A 46 0.71 16.50 3.40
N ARG A 47 1.30 16.93 4.53
CA ARG A 47 2.46 16.39 5.28
C ARG A 47 2.81 14.90 5.15
N PRO A 48 4.11 14.58 4.96
CA PRO A 48 4.74 13.44 5.63
C PRO A 48 4.75 13.67 7.15
N ALA A 49 4.55 12.61 7.94
CA ALA A 49 4.78 12.65 9.38
C ALA A 49 6.28 12.85 9.71
N GLU A 50 6.59 13.10 10.98
CA GLU A 50 7.97 13.11 11.53
C GLU A 50 8.94 14.24 11.10
N ARG A 51 8.44 15.41 10.68
CA ARG A 51 9.22 16.66 10.77
C ARG A 51 8.77 17.50 11.98
N THR A 52 9.52 17.41 13.07
CA THR A 52 9.25 18.10 14.34
C THR A 52 9.62 19.59 14.27
N ALA A 53 8.68 20.45 14.68
CA ALA A 53 8.87 21.87 15.02
C ALA A 53 9.49 22.83 13.97
N ALA A 54 9.82 22.39 12.76
CA ALA A 54 10.17 23.28 11.65
C ALA A 54 8.92 24.04 11.18
N GLN A 55 8.75 25.29 11.62
CA GLN A 55 7.66 26.15 11.18
C GLN A 55 7.82 26.50 9.69
N LEU A 56 6.83 26.09 8.88
CA LEU A 56 6.73 26.50 7.48
C LEU A 56 6.71 28.04 7.40
N THR A 57 7.80 28.61 6.89
CA THR A 57 8.00 30.07 6.82
C THR A 57 7.94 30.51 5.37
N ALA A 58 6.74 30.42 4.78
CA ALA A 58 6.49 30.96 3.44
C ALA A 58 6.76 32.47 3.47
N THR A 59 7.88 32.89 2.87
CA THR A 59 8.41 34.26 2.98
C THR A 59 8.04 35.07 1.74
N LEU A 60 6.84 35.64 1.72
CA LEU A 60 6.36 36.46 0.61
C LEU A 60 7.19 37.75 0.51
N ARG A 61 8.23 37.75 -0.33
CA ARG A 61 8.98 38.96 -0.69
C ARG A 61 8.30 39.70 -1.83
N VAL A 62 8.01 40.98 -1.60
CA VAL A 62 7.57 41.93 -2.63
C VAL A 62 8.78 42.72 -3.11
N GLU A 63 9.13 42.57 -4.39
CA GLU A 63 10.16 43.37 -5.05
C GLU A 63 9.46 44.35 -6.01
N THR A 64 9.53 45.64 -5.71
CA THR A 64 8.86 46.70 -6.48
C THR A 64 9.77 47.26 -7.55
N ALA A 65 9.28 47.45 -8.78
CA ALA A 65 10.11 47.91 -9.89
C ALA A 65 10.57 49.39 -9.78
N ASP A 66 9.70 50.31 -9.33
CA ASP A 66 9.98 51.76 -9.32
C ASP A 66 9.25 52.56 -8.20
N THR A 67 8.68 51.89 -7.18
CA THR A 67 7.92 52.57 -6.09
C THR A 67 8.70 52.69 -4.77
N ALA A 68 8.34 53.67 -3.94
CA ALA A 68 9.11 54.09 -2.76
C ALA A 68 9.05 53.17 -1.52
N PHE A 69 8.78 51.87 -1.69
CA PHE A 69 8.58 50.92 -0.59
C PHE A 69 9.76 49.96 -0.45
N PRO A 70 10.29 49.73 0.76
CA PRO A 70 11.32 48.71 0.99
C PRO A 70 10.71 47.30 0.81
N PRO A 71 11.50 46.31 0.36
CA PRO A 71 11.00 44.95 0.15
C PRO A 71 10.53 44.32 1.47
N ALA A 72 9.22 44.16 1.59
CA ALA A 72 8.57 43.54 2.75
C ALA A 72 8.61 42.01 2.65
N ALA A 73 8.58 41.33 3.81
CA ALA A 73 8.53 39.87 3.91
C ALA A 73 7.39 39.46 4.85
N VAL A 74 6.35 38.82 4.32
CA VAL A 74 5.22 38.32 5.12
C VAL A 74 5.37 36.82 5.37
N THR A 75 5.18 36.40 6.63
CA THR A 75 5.13 34.99 7.05
C THR A 75 3.71 34.58 7.36
N LEU A 76 3.18 33.63 6.60
CA LEU A 76 1.87 33.01 6.80
C LEU A 76 1.98 31.77 7.67
N GLN A 77 0.95 31.50 8.48
CA GLN A 77 0.75 30.21 9.16
C GLN A 77 -0.46 29.53 8.52
N LEU A 78 -0.31 28.25 8.17
CA LEU A 78 -1.34 27.48 7.45
C LEU A 78 -2.00 26.47 8.40
N ALA A 79 -3.32 26.34 8.27
CA ALA A 79 -4.18 25.41 9.00
C ALA A 79 -5.16 24.73 8.02
N ASP A 80 -5.69 23.57 8.43
CA ASP A 80 -6.32 22.61 7.52
C ASP A 80 -7.75 23.00 7.08
N ASP A 81 -8.38 23.97 7.74
CA ASP A 81 -9.75 24.46 7.52
C ASP A 81 -9.83 25.79 6.74
N LEU A 82 -8.70 26.38 6.36
CA LEU A 82 -8.63 27.67 5.68
C LEU A 82 -9.35 27.69 4.31
N THR A 83 -10.31 28.59 4.14
CA THR A 83 -10.84 28.94 2.82
C THR A 83 -9.97 30.01 2.14
N LEU A 84 -10.19 30.21 0.83
CA LEU A 84 -9.57 31.30 0.06
C LEU A 84 -9.87 32.69 0.66
N ALA A 85 -11.01 32.86 1.33
CA ALA A 85 -11.39 34.12 1.98
C ALA A 85 -10.64 34.34 3.30
N ASP A 86 -10.36 33.29 4.05
CA ASP A 86 -9.61 33.36 5.32
C ASP A 86 -8.13 33.64 5.05
N VAL A 87 -7.57 33.00 4.02
CA VAL A 87 -6.24 33.31 3.47
C VAL A 87 -6.11 34.78 3.07
N ALA A 88 -7.08 35.29 2.29
CA ALA A 88 -7.06 36.68 1.84
C ALA A 88 -7.15 37.66 3.03
N THR A 89 -7.96 37.30 4.03
CA THR A 89 -8.09 38.07 5.29
C THR A 89 -6.78 38.09 6.08
N GLU A 90 -6.14 36.94 6.30
CA GLU A 90 -4.90 36.84 7.09
C GLU A 90 -3.71 37.52 6.38
N ALA A 91 -3.62 37.43 5.06
CA ALA A 91 -2.63 38.18 4.29
C ALA A 91 -2.86 39.70 4.43
N ALA A 92 -4.09 40.18 4.23
CA ALA A 92 -4.43 41.59 4.42
C ALA A 92 -4.19 42.06 5.87
N ALA A 93 -4.35 41.18 6.86
CA ALA A 93 -4.11 41.45 8.28
C ALA A 93 -2.62 41.38 8.70
N ARG A 94 -1.72 40.83 7.86
CA ARG A 94 -0.25 40.86 8.07
C ARG A 94 0.51 41.84 7.18
N LEU A 95 -0.11 42.36 6.11
CA LEU A 95 0.37 43.56 5.40
C LEU A 95 0.16 44.96 6.07
N PRO A 96 -0.46 45.17 7.27
CA PRO A 96 -0.71 46.52 7.82
C PRO A 96 0.48 47.47 8.00
N MET A 97 1.73 47.03 7.88
CA MET A 97 2.87 47.97 7.74
C MET A 97 2.82 48.80 6.44
N ALA A 98 1.93 48.48 5.49
CA ALA A 98 1.64 49.24 4.29
C ALA A 98 0.39 50.16 4.40
N LEU A 99 -0.20 50.33 5.60
CA LEU A 99 -1.37 51.22 5.80
C LEU A 99 -1.02 52.71 5.79
N ALA A 100 -0.71 53.22 4.59
CA ALA A 100 -0.61 54.64 4.26
C ALA A 100 -1.55 55.07 3.12
N GLY A 101 -2.60 54.29 2.84
CA GLY A 101 -3.60 54.56 1.79
C GLY A 101 -3.30 53.92 0.41
N VAL A 102 -2.38 52.96 0.35
CA VAL A 102 -1.68 52.55 -0.88
C VAL A 102 -2.26 51.23 -1.48
N ALA A 103 -3.51 50.87 -1.15
CA ALA A 103 -4.06 49.56 -1.49
C ALA A 103 -4.16 49.28 -3.01
N GLU A 104 -4.47 50.29 -3.83
CA GLU A 104 -4.54 50.14 -5.30
C GLU A 104 -3.16 50.17 -5.98
N GLU A 105 -2.15 50.79 -5.36
CA GLU A 105 -0.78 50.75 -5.89
C GLU A 105 -0.03 49.49 -5.43
N LEU A 106 -0.36 48.91 -4.26
CA LEU A 106 0.41 47.80 -3.70
C LEU A 106 0.31 46.53 -4.56
N GLY A 107 -0.88 46.19 -5.06
CA GLY A 107 -1.05 45.06 -5.96
C GLY A 107 -0.37 45.28 -7.32
N ALA A 108 -0.43 46.50 -7.85
CA ALA A 108 0.34 46.93 -9.01
C ALA A 108 1.87 46.94 -8.77
N ALA A 109 2.32 47.03 -7.52
CA ALA A 109 3.72 47.00 -7.12
C ALA A 109 4.25 45.58 -6.81
N ILE A 110 3.38 44.58 -6.63
CA ILE A 110 3.78 43.16 -6.56
C ILE A 110 4.10 42.68 -7.98
N THR A 111 5.30 43.00 -8.47
CA THR A 111 5.78 42.53 -9.79
C THR A 111 6.43 41.15 -9.68
N ARG A 112 6.83 40.73 -8.48
CA ARG A 112 7.43 39.42 -8.19
C ARG A 112 7.01 38.94 -6.80
N CYS A 113 6.81 37.63 -6.68
CA CYS A 113 6.75 36.87 -5.43
C CYS A 113 7.73 35.70 -5.50
N ARG A 114 8.28 35.28 -4.36
CA ARG A 114 9.10 34.06 -4.27
C ARG A 114 8.65 33.20 -3.10
N LEU A 115 8.36 31.94 -3.37
CA LEU A 115 8.25 30.88 -2.37
C LEU A 115 9.60 30.15 -2.34
N ALA A 116 10.14 29.88 -1.15
CA ALA A 116 11.36 29.09 -0.99
C ALA A 116 11.18 28.09 0.15
N PHE A 117 11.62 26.85 -0.07
CA PHE A 117 11.46 25.75 0.88
C PHE A 117 12.64 24.76 0.76
N PRO A 118 13.07 24.09 1.84
CA PRO A 118 14.15 23.11 1.76
C PRO A 118 13.82 21.98 0.78
N ALA A 119 14.79 21.62 -0.06
CA ALA A 119 14.67 20.48 -0.96
C ALA A 119 14.32 19.20 -0.15
N PRO A 120 13.44 18.32 -0.64
CA PRO A 120 13.18 17.03 0.02
C PRO A 120 14.46 16.21 0.24
N GLU A 121 15.42 16.33 -0.69
CA GLU A 121 16.70 15.62 -0.75
C GLU A 121 17.86 16.40 -0.07
N ALA A 122 17.59 17.56 0.53
CA ALA A 122 18.61 18.45 1.09
C ALA A 122 19.46 17.78 2.18
N GLN A 123 20.78 17.82 2.02
CA GLN A 123 21.73 17.45 3.08
C GLN A 123 22.10 18.64 3.98
N SER A 124 21.78 19.88 3.56
CA SER A 124 21.90 21.11 4.37
C SER A 124 20.64 21.95 4.24
N PRO A 125 20.12 22.60 5.31
CA PRO A 125 18.95 23.47 5.24
C PRO A 125 19.09 24.65 4.26
N ASP A 126 20.31 25.02 3.86
CA ASP A 126 20.56 26.08 2.87
C ASP A 126 20.18 25.67 1.43
N GLN A 127 19.94 24.38 1.18
CA GLN A 127 19.51 23.86 -0.13
C GLN A 127 18.00 24.06 -0.31
N LEU A 128 17.60 25.27 -0.69
CA LEU A 128 16.21 25.64 -0.95
C LEU A 128 15.82 25.43 -2.43
N TRP A 129 14.71 24.75 -2.70
CA TRP A 129 13.99 24.95 -3.96
C TRP A 129 13.28 26.31 -3.89
N GLU A 130 13.27 27.05 -4.99
CA GLU A 130 12.54 28.31 -5.11
C GLU A 130 11.52 28.25 -6.24
N ILE A 131 10.34 28.81 -6.00
CA ILE A 131 9.33 29.09 -7.03
C ILE A 131 9.16 30.60 -7.07
N THR A 132 9.62 31.23 -8.15
CA THR A 132 9.40 32.65 -8.41
C THR A 132 8.21 32.81 -9.34
N VAL A 133 7.28 33.69 -8.95
CA VAL A 133 6.11 34.07 -9.73
C VAL A 133 6.24 35.55 -10.06
N GLU A 134 6.23 35.91 -11.34
CA GLU A 134 6.34 37.30 -11.78
C GLU A 134 5.08 37.75 -12.50
N PHE A 135 4.69 39.01 -12.29
CA PHE A 135 3.42 39.57 -12.75
C PHE A 135 3.71 40.65 -13.80
N GLY A 136 3.43 40.32 -15.05
CA GLY A 136 3.68 41.15 -16.22
C GLY A 136 2.48 42.01 -16.63
N ALA A 137 2.75 43.06 -17.39
CA ALA A 137 1.75 43.96 -17.93
C ALA A 137 0.62 43.20 -18.67
N GLY A 138 -0.62 43.67 -18.51
CA GLY A 138 -1.83 42.96 -18.99
C GLY A 138 -2.32 41.82 -18.08
N GLY A 139 -1.60 41.51 -17.01
CA GLY A 139 -1.92 40.39 -16.11
C GLY A 139 -1.37 39.06 -16.61
N ALA A 140 -0.22 39.07 -17.27
CA ALA A 140 0.55 37.87 -17.56
C ALA A 140 1.22 37.36 -16.27
N VAL A 141 1.36 36.04 -16.13
CA VAL A 141 2.02 35.41 -14.98
C VAL A 141 3.16 34.54 -15.50
N ASN A 142 4.39 34.88 -15.16
CA ASN A 142 5.57 34.04 -15.43
C ASN A 142 5.86 33.16 -14.22
N LEU A 143 6.31 31.94 -14.46
CA LEU A 143 6.72 30.99 -13.41
C LEU A 143 8.15 30.54 -13.67
N ALA A 144 8.99 30.56 -12.64
CA ALA A 144 10.36 30.06 -12.68
C ALA A 144 10.63 29.17 -11.46
N PHE A 145 11.16 27.97 -11.73
CA PHE A 145 11.48 26.96 -10.72
C PHE A 145 13.00 26.80 -10.64
N ASN A 146 13.58 27.11 -9.47
CA ASN A 146 15.01 26.96 -9.19
C ASN A 146 15.21 25.78 -8.22
N SER A 147 16.19 24.92 -8.48
CA SER A 147 16.61 23.83 -7.59
C SER A 147 18.13 23.86 -7.34
N PRO A 148 18.62 23.59 -6.12
CA PRO A 148 20.06 23.53 -5.84
C PRO A 148 20.71 22.29 -6.47
N GLY A 149 21.88 22.47 -7.09
CA GLY A 149 22.77 21.36 -7.50
C GLY A 149 22.31 20.54 -8.72
N ALA A 150 21.01 20.48 -9.00
CA ALA A 150 20.45 19.90 -10.22
C ALA A 150 20.02 21.00 -11.19
N ALA A 151 20.47 20.91 -12.45
CA ALA A 151 19.72 21.52 -13.55
C ALA A 151 18.48 20.64 -13.77
N ALA A 152 17.34 21.06 -13.21
CA ALA A 152 16.06 20.39 -13.39
C ALA A 152 15.84 20.12 -14.90
N ALA A 153 15.51 18.88 -15.24
CA ALA A 153 15.41 18.48 -16.62
C ALA A 153 14.31 19.31 -17.31
N PRO A 154 14.47 19.75 -18.57
CA PRO A 154 13.48 20.61 -19.24
C PRO A 154 12.05 20.04 -19.34
N ARG A 155 11.85 18.76 -19.00
CA ARG A 155 10.53 18.13 -18.83
C ARG A 155 9.88 18.42 -17.48
N GLU A 156 10.67 18.49 -16.41
CA GLU A 156 10.20 18.69 -15.03
C GLU A 156 9.66 20.12 -14.84
N THR A 157 10.38 21.12 -15.37
CA THR A 157 9.95 22.52 -15.34
C THR A 157 8.74 22.78 -16.24
N GLY A 158 8.64 22.12 -17.40
CA GLY A 158 7.45 22.14 -18.25
C GLY A 158 6.24 21.54 -17.55
N TYR A 159 6.38 20.32 -17.04
CA TYR A 159 5.33 19.59 -16.32
C TYR A 159 4.76 20.37 -15.13
N LEU A 160 5.62 20.96 -14.29
CA LEU A 160 5.17 21.81 -13.19
C LEU A 160 4.41 23.04 -13.71
N THR A 161 4.92 23.70 -14.75
CA THR A 161 4.29 24.90 -15.32
C THR A 161 2.88 24.62 -15.85
N GLU A 162 2.67 23.50 -16.56
CA GLU A 162 1.37 23.10 -17.11
C GLU A 162 0.34 22.83 -16.00
N HIS A 163 0.71 22.08 -14.96
CA HIS A 163 -0.22 21.75 -13.86
C HIS A 163 -0.47 22.94 -12.93
N VAL A 164 0.52 23.80 -12.70
CA VAL A 164 0.30 25.08 -12.03
C VAL A 164 -0.67 25.96 -12.83
N GLN A 165 -0.56 26.02 -14.17
CA GLN A 165 -1.53 26.73 -15.01
C GLN A 165 -2.94 26.10 -14.95
N ALA A 166 -3.07 24.78 -14.86
CA ALA A 166 -4.36 24.11 -14.68
C ALA A 166 -4.99 24.42 -13.30
N VAL A 167 -4.19 24.52 -12.24
CA VAL A 167 -4.60 25.00 -10.90
C VAL A 167 -5.05 26.47 -10.97
N PHE A 168 -4.28 27.33 -11.66
CA PHE A 168 -4.69 28.72 -11.92
C PHE A 168 -6.05 28.80 -12.64
N ALA A 169 -6.27 27.96 -13.66
CA ALA A 169 -7.51 27.96 -14.43
C ALA A 169 -8.74 27.55 -13.60
N GLN A 170 -8.67 26.48 -12.79
CA GLN A 170 -9.78 25.98 -11.98
C GLN A 170 -10.29 27.03 -10.96
N LEU A 171 -9.36 27.57 -10.18
CA LEU A 171 -9.64 28.59 -9.16
C LEU A 171 -10.18 29.89 -9.78
N SER A 172 -9.71 30.28 -10.98
CA SER A 172 -10.24 31.45 -11.70
C SER A 172 -11.72 31.32 -12.09
N GLN A 173 -12.22 30.09 -12.25
CA GLN A 173 -13.61 29.81 -12.61
C GLN A 173 -14.54 29.75 -11.39
N ASN A 174 -14.00 29.47 -10.19
CA ASN A 174 -14.79 29.41 -8.96
C ASN A 174 -13.98 29.78 -7.70
N ALA A 175 -13.88 31.08 -7.41
CA ALA A 175 -13.25 31.61 -6.20
C ALA A 175 -13.97 31.26 -4.87
N ARG A 176 -15.03 30.43 -4.89
CA ARG A 176 -15.68 29.85 -3.70
C ARG A 176 -15.42 28.34 -3.55
N ALA A 177 -14.63 27.73 -4.43
CA ALA A 177 -14.18 26.35 -4.24
C ALA A 177 -13.27 26.26 -3.01
N PRO A 178 -13.48 25.31 -2.08
CA PRO A 178 -12.50 25.01 -1.05
C PRO A 178 -11.20 24.51 -1.71
N VAL A 179 -10.05 24.91 -1.19
CA VAL A 179 -8.72 24.59 -1.76
C VAL A 179 -8.52 23.08 -1.94
N GLY A 180 -9.11 22.27 -1.05
CA GLY A 180 -9.10 20.80 -1.15
C GLY A 180 -9.74 20.23 -2.42
N TYR A 181 -10.60 20.95 -3.13
CA TYR A 181 -11.24 20.51 -4.39
C TYR A 181 -10.60 21.10 -5.66
N VAL A 182 -9.38 21.64 -5.55
CA VAL A 182 -8.57 22.08 -6.69
C VAL A 182 -7.60 20.95 -7.04
N PHE A 183 -7.73 20.37 -8.22
CA PHE A 183 -6.94 19.22 -8.64
C PHE A 183 -5.63 19.69 -9.27
N PHE A 184 -4.49 19.16 -8.80
CA PHE A 184 -3.20 19.40 -9.45
C PHE A 184 -3.10 18.63 -10.79
N LEU A 185 -3.47 17.35 -10.76
CA LEU A 185 -3.50 16.47 -11.93
C LEU A 185 -4.55 16.89 -12.96
N ALA A 186 -4.20 16.82 -14.24
CA ALA A 186 -5.20 16.86 -15.31
C ALA A 186 -6.06 15.57 -15.28
N ALA A 187 -7.29 15.64 -15.81
CA ALA A 187 -8.18 14.47 -15.86
C ALA A 187 -7.62 13.33 -16.74
N GLU A 188 -6.93 13.68 -17.84
CA GLU A 188 -6.25 12.71 -18.70
C GLU A 188 -5.04 12.09 -17.99
N GLU A 189 -4.20 12.89 -17.31
CA GLU A 189 -3.08 12.37 -16.53
C GLU A 189 -3.57 11.47 -15.39
N THR A 190 -4.65 11.84 -14.70
CA THR A 190 -5.28 11.02 -13.65
C THR A 190 -5.67 9.63 -14.18
N ALA A 191 -6.17 9.55 -15.42
CA ALA A 191 -6.48 8.29 -16.08
C ALA A 191 -5.22 7.51 -16.49
N GLN A 192 -4.19 8.19 -16.99
CA GLN A 192 -2.88 7.58 -17.30
C GLN A 192 -2.20 7.03 -16.05
N LEU A 193 -2.26 7.75 -14.92
CA LEU A 193 -1.72 7.32 -13.63
C LEU A 193 -2.49 6.14 -13.06
N ARG A 194 -3.83 6.14 -13.09
CA ARG A 194 -4.62 4.95 -12.75
C ARG A 194 -4.26 3.75 -13.61
N HIS A 195 -4.07 3.93 -14.91
CA HIS A 195 -3.65 2.85 -15.79
C HIS A 195 -2.22 2.33 -15.49
N PHE A 196 -1.31 3.20 -15.07
CA PHE A 196 0.04 2.81 -14.63
C PHE A 196 0.04 2.12 -13.26
N LEU A 197 -0.81 2.59 -12.35
CA LEU A 197 -1.01 2.05 -11.00
C LEU A 197 -1.98 0.86 -10.95
N ALA A 198 -2.55 0.45 -12.07
CA ALA A 198 -3.22 -0.83 -12.24
C ALA A 198 -2.23 -1.93 -12.65
N GLY A 199 -2.42 -3.12 -12.10
CA GLY A 199 -1.76 -4.34 -12.55
C GLY A 199 -2.30 -4.81 -13.91
N PRO A 200 -1.65 -5.78 -14.56
CA PRO A 200 -2.25 -6.44 -15.73
C PRO A 200 -3.58 -7.13 -15.35
N PRO A 201 -4.51 -7.35 -16.30
CA PRO A 201 -5.72 -8.12 -16.02
C PRO A 201 -5.34 -9.55 -15.60
N LEU A 202 -6.05 -10.09 -14.59
CA LEU A 202 -5.90 -11.48 -14.21
C LEU A 202 -6.43 -12.39 -15.34
N VAL A 203 -5.86 -13.58 -15.46
CA VAL A 203 -6.16 -14.54 -16.54
C VAL A 203 -6.34 -15.92 -15.90
N GLY A 204 -7.44 -16.60 -16.20
CA GLY A 204 -7.80 -17.87 -15.56
C GLY A 204 -8.69 -17.74 -14.31
N GLU A 205 -9.51 -16.68 -14.23
CA GLU A 205 -10.50 -16.50 -13.15
C GLU A 205 -11.55 -17.62 -13.08
N SER A 206 -11.77 -18.36 -14.18
CA SER A 206 -12.74 -19.45 -14.31
C SER A 206 -12.40 -20.76 -13.58
N GLY A 207 -11.50 -20.71 -12.59
CA GLY A 207 -11.12 -21.86 -11.75
C GLY A 207 -11.86 -21.90 -10.41
N PRO A 208 -11.43 -22.76 -9.47
CA PRO A 208 -12.05 -22.87 -8.16
C PRO A 208 -12.06 -21.55 -7.37
N GLN A 209 -13.14 -21.32 -6.62
CA GLN A 209 -13.33 -20.12 -5.81
C GLN A 209 -13.11 -20.35 -4.31
N GLN A 210 -12.96 -21.60 -3.87
CA GLN A 210 -12.60 -21.97 -2.50
C GLN A 210 -11.17 -22.52 -2.45
N LEU A 211 -10.43 -22.17 -1.39
CA LEU A 211 -9.00 -22.44 -1.28
C LEU A 211 -8.68 -23.95 -1.19
N HIS A 212 -9.52 -24.74 -0.52
CA HIS A 212 -9.37 -26.21 -0.49
C HIS A 212 -9.56 -26.85 -1.88
N GLN A 213 -10.41 -26.28 -2.74
CA GLN A 213 -10.65 -26.82 -4.09
C GLN A 213 -9.46 -26.60 -5.03
N LEU A 214 -8.64 -25.57 -4.81
CA LEU A 214 -7.36 -25.42 -5.52
C LEU A 214 -6.43 -26.59 -5.18
N PHE A 215 -6.31 -26.95 -3.90
CA PHE A 215 -5.53 -28.13 -3.49
C PHE A 215 -6.09 -29.43 -4.08
N GLU A 216 -7.42 -29.61 -4.06
CA GLU A 216 -8.09 -30.76 -4.66
C GLU A 216 -7.88 -30.86 -6.18
N GLU A 217 -7.78 -29.73 -6.88
CA GLU A 217 -7.51 -29.71 -8.32
C GLU A 217 -6.06 -30.08 -8.64
N THR A 218 -5.11 -29.54 -7.87
CA THR A 218 -3.72 -30.00 -7.91
C THR A 218 -3.63 -31.49 -7.58
N ALA A 219 -4.35 -31.98 -6.56
CA ALA A 219 -4.35 -33.37 -6.14
C ALA A 219 -5.01 -34.33 -7.15
N ARG A 220 -6.03 -33.87 -7.88
CA ARG A 220 -6.59 -34.59 -9.04
C ARG A 220 -5.60 -34.67 -10.21
N THR A 221 -4.77 -33.64 -10.40
CA THR A 221 -3.83 -33.52 -11.53
C THR A 221 -2.50 -34.23 -11.27
N TYR A 222 -1.97 -34.12 -10.05
CA TYR A 222 -0.65 -34.61 -9.64
C TYR A 222 -0.74 -35.54 -8.40
N PRO A 223 -1.66 -36.53 -8.35
CA PRO A 223 -2.01 -37.26 -7.13
C PRO A 223 -0.82 -37.98 -6.48
N ASN A 224 0.12 -38.45 -7.29
CA ASN A 224 1.28 -39.22 -6.85
C ASN A 224 2.56 -38.36 -6.72
N HIS A 225 2.46 -37.04 -6.90
CA HIS A 225 3.58 -36.12 -6.69
C HIS A 225 3.67 -35.72 -5.21
N LEU A 226 4.85 -35.33 -4.75
CA LEU A 226 5.07 -34.96 -3.35
C LEU A 226 4.54 -33.55 -3.09
N ALA A 227 3.51 -33.43 -2.25
CA ALA A 227 2.98 -32.16 -1.76
C ALA A 227 3.81 -31.62 -0.59
N LEU A 228 4.40 -32.52 0.20
CA LEU A 228 5.11 -32.21 1.44
C LEU A 228 6.35 -33.10 1.62
N ASN A 229 7.43 -32.50 2.12
CA ASN A 229 8.62 -33.19 2.61
C ASN A 229 9.03 -32.56 3.96
N TRP A 230 8.66 -33.21 5.07
CA TRP A 230 8.95 -32.76 6.42
C TRP A 230 9.94 -33.73 7.10
N LEU A 231 11.18 -33.28 7.32
CA LEU A 231 12.25 -34.06 7.96
C LEU A 231 12.48 -35.47 7.33
N GLY A 232 12.26 -35.59 6.01
CA GLY A 232 12.36 -36.86 5.29
C GLY A 232 11.08 -37.72 5.30
N THR A 233 10.10 -37.38 6.14
CA THR A 233 8.72 -37.89 6.01
C THR A 233 8.04 -37.16 4.85
N THR A 234 7.71 -37.90 3.80
CA THR A 234 7.05 -37.36 2.60
C THR A 234 5.56 -37.67 2.59
N CYS A 235 4.78 -36.81 1.93
CA CYS A 235 3.36 -37.04 1.71
C CYS A 235 2.98 -36.59 0.29
N THR A 236 2.27 -37.44 -0.45
CA THR A 236 1.75 -37.10 -1.78
C THR A 236 0.51 -36.21 -1.70
N TYR A 237 0.17 -35.52 -2.79
CA TYR A 237 -1.07 -34.75 -2.88
C TYR A 237 -2.32 -35.59 -2.59
N ARG A 238 -2.34 -36.86 -3.04
CA ARG A 238 -3.42 -37.81 -2.72
C ARG A 238 -3.52 -38.03 -1.21
N GLU A 239 -2.42 -38.48 -0.60
CA GLU A 239 -2.41 -38.87 0.83
C GLU A 239 -2.72 -37.68 1.74
N LEU A 240 -2.25 -36.48 1.40
CA LEU A 240 -2.52 -35.26 2.17
C LEU A 240 -3.99 -34.83 2.03
N ASN A 241 -4.58 -34.95 0.82
CA ASN A 241 -6.01 -34.72 0.63
C ASN A 241 -6.87 -35.73 1.39
N GLU A 242 -6.57 -37.03 1.27
CA GLU A 242 -7.35 -38.12 1.89
C GLU A 242 -7.28 -38.07 3.43
N GLN A 243 -6.16 -37.63 4.01
CA GLN A 243 -6.05 -37.33 5.45
C GLN A 243 -6.85 -36.09 5.85
N ALA A 244 -6.82 -35.02 5.04
CA ALA A 244 -7.58 -33.81 5.30
C ALA A 244 -9.10 -34.03 5.22
N ASP A 245 -9.57 -34.87 4.29
CA ASP A 245 -10.98 -35.28 4.21
C ASP A 245 -11.43 -36.04 5.47
N GLN A 246 -10.59 -36.94 6.01
CA GLN A 246 -10.86 -37.68 7.25
C GLN A 246 -10.91 -36.76 8.47
N LEU A 247 -9.98 -35.80 8.60
CA LEU A 247 -9.98 -34.85 9.71
C LEU A 247 -11.14 -33.84 9.58
N ALA A 248 -11.53 -33.45 8.36
CA ALA A 248 -12.68 -32.59 8.11
C ALA A 248 -14.00 -33.27 8.54
N ALA A 249 -14.17 -34.56 8.23
CA ALA A 249 -15.29 -35.36 8.72
C ALA A 249 -15.29 -35.46 10.27
N ARG A 250 -14.11 -35.67 10.90
CA ARG A 250 -13.96 -35.64 12.37
C ARG A 250 -14.37 -34.28 12.95
N LEU A 251 -13.99 -33.15 12.34
CA LEU A 251 -14.36 -31.80 12.76
C LEU A 251 -15.88 -31.58 12.70
N GLN A 252 -16.51 -31.92 11.58
CA GLN A 252 -17.98 -31.82 11.42
C GLN A 252 -18.74 -32.66 12.44
N HIS A 253 -18.30 -33.90 12.68
CA HIS A 253 -18.93 -34.79 13.66
C HIS A 253 -18.72 -34.37 15.12
N GLN A 254 -17.67 -33.60 15.43
CA GLN A 254 -17.49 -32.94 16.73
C GLN A 254 -18.26 -31.60 16.82
N GLY A 255 -19.01 -31.23 15.77
CA GLY A 255 -19.89 -30.06 15.77
C GLY A 255 -19.21 -28.74 15.41
N VAL A 256 -18.20 -28.79 14.55
CA VAL A 256 -17.75 -27.64 13.73
C VAL A 256 -18.66 -27.51 12.50
N ARG A 257 -18.96 -26.28 12.10
CA ARG A 257 -19.88 -25.91 11.00
C ARG A 257 -19.25 -24.85 10.10
N ALA A 258 -19.84 -24.61 8.94
CA ALA A 258 -19.35 -23.57 8.04
C ALA A 258 -19.45 -22.18 8.69
N GLY A 259 -18.38 -21.39 8.55
CA GLY A 259 -18.25 -20.09 9.19
C GLY A 259 -17.77 -20.11 10.65
N ASP A 260 -17.60 -21.29 11.27
CA ASP A 260 -16.88 -21.38 12.54
C ASP A 260 -15.39 -21.06 12.35
N PHE A 261 -14.73 -20.59 13.41
CA PHE A 261 -13.27 -20.47 13.47
C PHE A 261 -12.65 -21.67 14.20
N VAL A 262 -11.54 -22.20 13.67
CA VAL A 262 -10.76 -23.27 14.33
C VAL A 262 -9.31 -22.82 14.50
N GLY A 263 -8.83 -22.82 15.73
CA GLY A 263 -7.43 -22.54 16.06
C GLY A 263 -6.51 -23.70 15.69
N LEU A 264 -5.27 -23.40 15.30
CA LEU A 264 -4.18 -24.39 15.18
C LEU A 264 -2.99 -23.91 16.00
N PHE A 265 -2.80 -24.47 17.19
CA PHE A 265 -1.63 -24.24 18.04
C PHE A 265 -0.73 -25.46 17.90
N MET A 266 0.14 -25.45 16.89
CA MET A 266 0.82 -26.65 16.39
C MET A 266 2.23 -26.35 15.87
N ALA A 267 3.15 -27.29 16.07
CA ALA A 267 4.46 -27.27 15.40
C ALA A 267 4.34 -27.64 13.91
N LYS A 268 5.31 -27.20 13.09
CA LYS A 268 5.50 -27.69 11.71
C LYS A 268 5.59 -29.22 11.73
N SER A 269 4.74 -29.87 10.93
CA SER A 269 4.41 -31.30 11.04
C SER A 269 3.46 -31.71 9.90
N VAL A 270 3.28 -33.00 9.61
CA VAL A 270 2.28 -33.42 8.59
C VAL A 270 0.87 -33.04 9.05
N GLU A 271 0.60 -33.22 10.34
CA GLU A 271 -0.65 -32.95 11.04
C GLU A 271 -1.09 -31.49 10.91
N LEU A 272 -0.16 -30.53 10.90
CA LEU A 272 -0.45 -29.11 10.69
C LEU A 272 -1.03 -28.86 9.29
N TYR A 273 -0.42 -29.41 8.24
CA TYR A 273 -0.89 -29.20 6.85
C TYR A 273 -2.20 -29.96 6.59
N VAL A 274 -2.37 -31.15 7.18
CA VAL A 274 -3.66 -31.85 7.23
C VAL A 274 -4.71 -30.99 7.94
N GLY A 275 -4.37 -30.38 9.08
CA GLY A 275 -5.25 -29.47 9.83
C GLY A 275 -5.72 -28.26 9.03
N LEU A 276 -4.79 -27.54 8.38
CA LEU A 276 -5.09 -26.38 7.55
C LEU A 276 -6.09 -26.72 6.43
N LEU A 277 -5.87 -27.82 5.71
CA LEU A 277 -6.77 -28.28 4.64
C LEU A 277 -8.10 -28.80 5.21
N ALA A 278 -8.09 -29.51 6.34
CA ALA A 278 -9.27 -30.10 6.96
C ALA A 278 -10.26 -29.05 7.49
N VAL A 279 -9.77 -27.97 8.09
CA VAL A 279 -10.61 -26.85 8.56
C VAL A 279 -11.35 -26.21 7.38
N LEU A 280 -10.64 -25.93 6.29
CA LEU A 280 -11.24 -25.41 5.06
C LEU A 280 -12.27 -26.36 4.44
N LYS A 281 -12.00 -27.67 4.43
CA LYS A 281 -12.90 -28.72 3.91
C LYS A 281 -14.15 -28.91 4.77
N ALA A 282 -14.06 -28.67 6.09
CA ALA A 282 -15.22 -28.59 6.98
C ALA A 282 -16.05 -27.31 6.77
N GLY A 283 -15.56 -26.36 5.96
CA GLY A 283 -16.18 -25.06 5.68
C GLY A 283 -15.88 -23.97 6.72
N ALA A 284 -14.95 -24.24 7.64
CA ALA A 284 -14.53 -23.34 8.70
C ALA A 284 -13.29 -22.54 8.30
N ALA A 285 -13.05 -21.43 8.99
CA ALA A 285 -11.85 -20.60 8.83
C ALA A 285 -10.75 -21.03 9.80
N TYR A 286 -9.50 -21.11 9.35
CA TYR A 286 -8.38 -21.44 10.25
C TYR A 286 -7.74 -20.20 10.90
N VAL A 287 -7.36 -20.34 12.17
CA VAL A 287 -6.67 -19.31 12.96
C VAL A 287 -5.35 -19.90 13.45
N PRO A 288 -4.23 -19.70 12.73
CA PRO A 288 -2.95 -20.29 13.09
C PRO A 288 -2.30 -19.52 14.24
N LEU A 289 -1.78 -20.26 15.21
CA LEU A 289 -1.28 -19.74 16.49
C LEU A 289 0.16 -20.18 16.70
N ASP A 290 1.05 -19.22 16.92
CA ASP A 290 2.48 -19.51 17.10
C ASP A 290 2.75 -20.11 18.49
N LEU A 291 3.61 -21.13 18.56
CA LEU A 291 3.98 -21.78 19.82
C LEU A 291 4.76 -20.87 20.78
N SER A 292 5.34 -19.77 20.29
CA SER A 292 5.98 -18.73 21.12
C SER A 292 4.99 -17.75 21.77
N PHE A 293 3.71 -17.77 21.41
CA PHE A 293 2.71 -16.90 22.03
C PHE A 293 2.45 -17.31 23.49
N PRO A 294 2.44 -16.35 24.45
CA PRO A 294 2.10 -16.67 25.84
C PRO A 294 0.63 -17.11 25.94
N PRO A 295 0.28 -17.99 26.91
CA PRO A 295 -1.07 -18.56 27.01
C PRO A 295 -2.19 -17.51 26.98
N ASP A 296 -2.04 -16.41 27.71
CA ASP A 296 -3.01 -15.31 27.76
C ASP A 296 -3.30 -14.70 26.37
N ARG A 297 -2.28 -14.60 25.50
CA ARG A 297 -2.44 -14.11 24.11
C ARG A 297 -3.19 -15.13 23.25
N VAL A 298 -2.92 -16.43 23.44
CA VAL A 298 -3.62 -17.50 22.73
C VAL A 298 -5.08 -17.56 23.15
N THR A 299 -5.36 -17.50 24.46
CA THR A 299 -6.72 -17.43 25.01
C THR A 299 -7.46 -16.20 24.48
N PHE A 300 -6.85 -15.01 24.52
CA PHE A 300 -7.43 -13.79 23.94
C PHE A 300 -7.80 -13.97 22.47
N ILE A 301 -6.92 -14.53 21.64
CA ILE A 301 -7.20 -14.76 20.22
C ILE A 301 -8.38 -15.73 20.03
N LEU A 302 -8.42 -16.83 20.80
CA LEU A 302 -9.50 -17.82 20.72
C LEU A 302 -10.85 -17.27 21.19
N GLU A 303 -10.86 -16.35 22.15
CA GLU A 303 -12.07 -15.66 22.63
C GLU A 303 -12.53 -14.56 21.67
N ASP A 304 -11.61 -13.74 21.13
CA ASP A 304 -11.89 -12.61 20.23
C ASP A 304 -12.48 -13.06 18.88
N CYS A 305 -11.97 -14.16 18.29
CA CYS A 305 -12.59 -14.76 17.10
C CYS A 305 -13.74 -15.73 17.42
N GLY A 306 -14.01 -16.03 18.70
CA GLY A 306 -15.05 -17.00 19.09
C GLY A 306 -14.78 -18.42 18.59
N ALA A 307 -13.52 -18.87 18.67
CA ALA A 307 -13.09 -20.16 18.11
C ALA A 307 -13.90 -21.35 18.66
N ARG A 308 -14.40 -22.16 17.74
CA ARG A 308 -15.20 -23.36 18.04
C ARG A 308 -14.34 -24.50 18.57
N ALA A 309 -13.14 -24.63 18.01
CA ALA A 309 -12.22 -25.74 18.27
C ALA A 309 -10.75 -25.29 18.17
N LEU A 310 -9.85 -26.10 18.72
CA LEU A 310 -8.40 -25.92 18.71
C LEU A 310 -7.73 -27.26 18.35
N LEU A 311 -6.95 -27.27 17.27
CA LEU A 311 -6.09 -28.39 16.89
C LEU A 311 -4.71 -28.24 17.54
N ILE A 312 -4.16 -29.35 18.05
CA ILE A 312 -2.81 -29.42 18.64
C ILE A 312 -2.07 -30.68 18.16
N ASN A 313 -0.74 -30.62 18.13
CA ASN A 313 0.17 -31.78 17.96
C ASN A 313 1.24 -31.87 19.06
N ASN A 314 1.02 -31.14 20.14
CA ASN A 314 1.93 -30.90 21.25
C ASN A 314 1.08 -30.68 22.52
N ALA A 315 1.68 -30.87 23.69
CA ALA A 315 0.98 -30.61 24.95
C ALA A 315 0.55 -29.13 25.05
N LEU A 316 -0.71 -28.91 25.46
CA LEU A 316 -1.19 -27.56 25.77
C LEU A 316 -0.38 -26.96 26.94
N PRO A 317 -0.03 -25.66 26.87
CA PRO A 317 0.43 -24.91 28.02
C PRO A 317 -0.59 -24.95 29.17
N GLU A 318 -0.10 -24.97 30.41
CA GLU A 318 -0.93 -25.20 31.60
C GLU A 318 -2.11 -24.22 31.73
N GLY A 319 -1.93 -22.95 31.33
CA GLY A 319 -2.98 -21.94 31.31
C GLY A 319 -4.04 -22.08 30.20
N LEU A 320 -3.79 -22.86 29.15
CA LEU A 320 -4.75 -23.12 28.07
C LEU A 320 -5.60 -24.37 28.32
N ALA A 321 -5.22 -25.24 29.26
CA ALA A 321 -5.96 -26.45 29.61
C ALA A 321 -7.36 -26.19 30.20
N THR A 322 -7.68 -24.93 30.54
CA THR A 322 -8.98 -24.48 31.06
C THR A 322 -9.86 -23.80 30.00
N TRP A 323 -9.39 -23.65 28.75
CA TRP A 323 -10.18 -23.06 27.67
C TRP A 323 -11.43 -23.91 27.36
N PRO A 324 -12.64 -23.33 27.32
CA PRO A 324 -13.90 -24.10 27.29
C PRO A 324 -14.30 -24.65 25.90
N GLY A 325 -13.51 -24.39 24.86
CA GLY A 325 -13.78 -24.87 23.50
C GLY A 325 -13.31 -26.31 23.25
N LEU A 326 -13.60 -26.83 22.05
CA LEU A 326 -13.23 -28.20 21.68
C LEU A 326 -11.73 -28.31 21.39
N VAL A 327 -10.96 -28.96 22.25
CA VAL A 327 -9.56 -29.33 21.96
C VAL A 327 -9.50 -30.68 21.25
N LEU A 328 -8.80 -30.75 20.10
CA LEU A 328 -8.52 -31.98 19.38
C LEU A 328 -7.00 -32.20 19.27
N ASP A 329 -6.50 -33.13 20.08
CA ASP A 329 -5.16 -33.69 19.91
C ASP A 329 -5.13 -34.58 18.65
N LEU A 330 -4.13 -34.32 17.80
CA LEU A 330 -3.85 -35.05 16.56
C LEU A 330 -2.67 -36.02 16.69
N THR A 331 -1.91 -36.00 17.79
CA THR A 331 -0.94 -37.06 18.14
C THR A 331 -1.66 -38.34 18.58
N VAL A 332 -2.86 -38.21 19.13
CA VAL A 332 -3.73 -39.33 19.50
C VAL A 332 -4.42 -39.87 18.24
N PRO A 333 -4.24 -41.16 17.88
CA PRO A 333 -4.91 -41.76 16.74
C PRO A 333 -6.43 -41.59 16.82
N ALA A 334 -7.05 -41.15 15.72
CA ALA A 334 -8.49 -40.97 15.67
C ALA A 334 -9.21 -42.31 15.96
N PRO A 335 -10.25 -42.33 16.82
CA PRO A 335 -11.07 -43.52 16.98
C PRO A 335 -11.74 -43.88 15.65
N ALA A 336 -11.98 -45.17 15.41
CA ALA A 336 -12.70 -45.64 14.23
C ALA A 336 -14.04 -44.90 14.10
N GLY A 337 -14.15 -44.05 13.09
CA GLY A 337 -15.16 -43.00 13.01
C GLY A 337 -15.79 -42.88 11.62
N PRO A 338 -16.79 -42.01 11.47
CA PRO A 338 -17.46 -41.75 10.20
C PRO A 338 -16.47 -41.15 9.19
N SER A 339 -16.28 -41.85 8.06
CA SER A 339 -15.41 -41.43 6.95
C SER A 339 -16.14 -40.58 5.90
N PHE A 340 -17.30 -40.01 6.26
CA PHE A 340 -18.14 -39.24 5.34
C PHE A 340 -18.04 -37.76 5.69
N LEU A 341 -17.44 -37.00 4.78
CA LEU A 341 -17.44 -35.54 4.80
C LEU A 341 -18.79 -35.05 4.25
N GLU A 342 -19.59 -34.36 5.07
CA GLU A 342 -20.82 -33.72 4.62
C GLU A 342 -20.46 -32.56 3.67
N PRO A 343 -20.99 -32.49 2.42
CA PRO A 343 -20.74 -31.37 1.53
C PRO A 343 -21.33 -30.08 2.09
N VAL A 344 -20.50 -29.04 2.25
CA VAL A 344 -20.91 -27.75 2.83
C VAL A 344 -20.89 -26.64 1.79
N ALA A 345 -21.92 -25.79 1.79
CA ALA A 345 -22.01 -24.64 0.89
C ALA A 345 -21.11 -23.49 1.38
N VAL A 346 -19.88 -23.45 0.88
CA VAL A 346 -18.89 -22.39 1.16
C VAL A 346 -18.83 -21.43 -0.03
N GLY A 347 -18.96 -20.13 0.22
CA GLY A 347 -18.94 -19.09 -0.82
C GLY A 347 -17.54 -18.56 -1.11
N PRO A 348 -17.34 -17.79 -2.21
CA PRO A 348 -16.12 -17.00 -2.41
C PRO A 348 -15.87 -15.99 -1.29
N ASP A 349 -16.94 -15.52 -0.66
CA ASP A 349 -16.93 -14.48 0.38
C ASP A 349 -16.83 -15.06 1.80
N SER A 350 -16.87 -16.39 1.95
CA SER A 350 -16.63 -17.08 3.22
C SER A 350 -15.16 -16.92 3.63
N ILE A 351 -14.91 -16.72 4.93
CA ILE A 351 -13.56 -16.54 5.47
C ILE A 351 -12.76 -17.84 5.34
N ALA A 352 -11.56 -17.74 4.78
CA ALA A 352 -10.61 -18.84 4.68
C ALA A 352 -9.74 -18.93 5.92
N TYR A 353 -9.24 -17.79 6.41
CA TYR A 353 -8.37 -17.71 7.56
C TYR A 353 -8.39 -16.36 8.27
N VAL A 354 -7.82 -16.31 9.47
CA VAL A 354 -7.57 -15.08 10.23
C VAL A 354 -6.12 -15.04 10.70
N ILE A 355 -5.38 -14.00 10.32
CA ILE A 355 -4.03 -13.71 10.86
C ILE A 355 -4.15 -12.59 11.90
N TYR A 356 -3.53 -12.75 13.07
CA TYR A 356 -3.58 -11.76 14.15
C TYR A 356 -2.35 -10.85 14.17
N THR A 357 -2.52 -9.62 13.68
CA THR A 357 -1.47 -8.60 13.62
C THR A 357 -1.34 -7.83 14.96
N SER A 358 -0.20 -7.17 15.17
CA SER A 358 0.00 -6.28 16.32
C SER A 358 -0.78 -4.97 16.14
N GLY A 359 -1.97 -4.89 16.73
CA GLY A 359 -2.81 -3.71 16.62
C GLY A 359 -2.16 -2.46 17.26
N THR A 360 -2.32 -1.31 16.59
CA THR A 360 -1.87 0.01 17.06
C THR A 360 -2.40 0.43 18.45
N THR A 361 -3.41 -0.27 18.94
CA THR A 361 -4.03 -0.12 20.27
C THR A 361 -3.42 -1.02 21.34
N GLY A 362 -2.32 -1.73 21.05
CA GLY A 362 -1.64 -2.67 21.96
C GLY A 362 -2.27 -4.06 22.03
N LEU A 363 -3.58 -4.18 21.79
CA LEU A 363 -4.26 -5.46 21.60
C LEU A 363 -4.06 -6.01 20.16
N PRO A 364 -3.84 -7.33 19.98
CA PRO A 364 -3.86 -7.97 18.66
C PRO A 364 -5.19 -7.76 17.93
N LYS A 365 -5.17 -7.80 16.59
CA LYS A 365 -6.37 -7.68 15.75
C LYS A 365 -6.40 -8.78 14.69
N GLY A 366 -7.53 -9.47 14.56
CA GLY A 366 -7.73 -10.49 13.53
C GLY A 366 -8.03 -9.87 12.16
N VAL A 367 -7.18 -10.15 11.17
CA VAL A 367 -7.41 -9.80 9.76
C VAL A 367 -8.10 -10.98 9.07
N LEU A 368 -9.40 -10.83 8.79
CA LEU A 368 -10.25 -11.87 8.19
C LEU A 368 -10.08 -11.88 6.65
N ILE A 369 -9.50 -12.95 6.10
CA ILE A 369 -9.29 -13.08 4.65
C ILE A 369 -10.32 -14.04 4.02
N PRO A 370 -11.17 -13.57 3.09
CA PRO A 370 -12.13 -14.42 2.39
C PRO A 370 -11.44 -15.27 1.32
N HIS A 371 -12.04 -16.42 1.01
CA HIS A 371 -11.54 -17.36 0.01
C HIS A 371 -11.17 -16.70 -1.33
N ARG A 372 -12.00 -15.78 -1.84
CA ARG A 372 -11.73 -15.09 -3.11
C ARG A 372 -10.41 -14.34 -3.14
N SER A 373 -9.99 -13.71 -2.04
CA SER A 373 -8.78 -12.86 -2.01
C SER A 373 -7.52 -13.71 -2.08
N ILE A 374 -7.44 -14.78 -1.29
CA ILE A 374 -6.32 -15.73 -1.35
C ILE A 374 -6.32 -16.51 -2.66
N CYS A 375 -7.48 -16.94 -3.17
CA CYS A 375 -7.59 -17.56 -4.49
C CYS A 375 -7.25 -16.59 -5.65
N HIS A 376 -7.34 -15.27 -5.46
CA HIS A 376 -6.85 -14.26 -6.41
C HIS A 376 -5.34 -14.17 -6.34
N LEU A 377 -4.77 -13.96 -5.14
CA LEU A 377 -3.33 -13.88 -4.90
C LEU A 377 -2.61 -15.05 -5.58
N VAL A 378 -3.02 -16.29 -5.28
CA VAL A 378 -2.39 -17.51 -5.78
C VAL A 378 -2.34 -17.56 -7.31
N ARG A 379 -3.39 -17.07 -8.00
CA ARG A 379 -3.39 -16.97 -9.48
C ARG A 379 -2.41 -15.91 -9.97
N ALA A 380 -2.37 -14.74 -9.32
CA ALA A 380 -1.48 -13.65 -9.70
C ALA A 380 0.01 -14.01 -9.47
N GLU A 381 0.29 -14.71 -8.38
CA GLU A 381 1.61 -15.27 -8.05
C GLU A 381 2.01 -16.39 -9.01
N GLN A 382 1.09 -17.28 -9.40
CA GLN A 382 1.34 -18.27 -10.45
C GLN A 382 1.76 -17.62 -11.77
N GLN A 383 1.12 -16.50 -12.17
CA GLN A 383 1.51 -15.74 -13.36
C GLN A 383 2.87 -15.04 -13.20
N LEU A 384 3.13 -14.46 -12.03
CA LEU A 384 4.35 -13.70 -11.76
C LEU A 384 5.59 -14.61 -11.65
N PHE A 385 5.51 -15.67 -10.85
CA PHE A 385 6.65 -16.50 -10.46
C PHE A 385 6.81 -17.77 -11.31
N GLN A 386 5.72 -18.18 -11.97
CA GLN A 386 5.65 -19.38 -12.83
C GLN A 386 6.20 -20.62 -12.12
N PRO A 387 5.64 -21.01 -10.95
CA PRO A 387 5.97 -22.24 -10.26
C PRO A 387 5.55 -23.45 -11.11
N THR A 388 6.30 -24.54 -11.01
CA THR A 388 6.13 -25.78 -11.78
C THR A 388 6.10 -27.00 -10.85
N PRO A 389 5.57 -28.16 -11.26
CA PRO A 389 5.62 -29.36 -10.42
C PRO A 389 7.05 -29.82 -10.04
N GLN A 390 8.08 -29.35 -10.76
CA GLN A 390 9.48 -29.65 -10.46
C GLN A 390 10.04 -28.80 -9.30
N ASP A 391 9.32 -27.77 -8.86
CA ASP A 391 9.79 -26.86 -7.83
C ASP A 391 9.70 -27.45 -6.41
N ARG A 392 10.57 -26.92 -5.56
CA ARG A 392 10.69 -27.28 -4.15
C ARG A 392 10.77 -25.96 -3.38
N VAL A 393 9.66 -25.59 -2.76
CA VAL A 393 9.46 -24.30 -2.09
C VAL A 393 9.69 -24.49 -0.61
N VAL A 394 10.50 -23.62 0.00
CA VAL A 394 10.68 -23.67 1.46
C VAL A 394 9.47 -23.07 2.18
N GLN A 395 9.09 -23.64 3.32
CA GLN A 395 8.27 -22.93 4.31
C GLN A 395 9.16 -22.52 5.51
N GLY A 396 9.74 -21.33 5.42
CA GLY A 396 10.56 -20.71 6.44
C GLY A 396 9.72 -19.98 7.48
N PHE A 397 8.74 -19.19 7.05
CA PHE A 397 7.90 -18.39 7.94
C PHE A 397 7.06 -19.25 8.92
N SER A 398 6.58 -18.62 9.99
CA SER A 398 5.57 -19.23 10.88
C SER A 398 4.21 -19.24 10.18
N VAL A 399 3.40 -20.27 10.42
CA VAL A 399 2.00 -20.31 9.93
C VAL A 399 1.13 -19.20 10.54
N ALA A 400 1.53 -18.63 11.68
CA ALA A 400 0.89 -17.47 12.27
C ALA A 400 1.26 -16.13 11.59
N PHE A 401 2.11 -16.16 10.56
CA PHE A 401 2.46 -15.03 9.72
C PHE A 401 2.04 -15.27 8.27
N ASP A 402 1.56 -14.23 7.61
CA ASP A 402 0.83 -14.31 6.34
C ASP A 402 1.72 -14.66 5.13
N ALA A 403 2.99 -14.27 5.14
CA ALA A 403 3.98 -14.68 4.12
C ALA A 403 4.14 -16.21 4.01
N SER A 404 3.77 -16.98 5.04
CA SER A 404 3.74 -18.45 4.95
C SER A 404 2.66 -19.00 4.01
N LEU A 405 1.69 -18.18 3.58
CA LEU A 405 0.68 -18.54 2.58
C LEU A 405 1.20 -18.37 1.14
N GLU A 406 2.10 -17.41 0.88
CA GLU A 406 2.88 -17.37 -0.37
C GLU A 406 3.67 -18.70 -0.48
N GLU A 407 4.44 -19.04 0.56
CA GLU A 407 5.22 -20.30 0.62
C GLU A 407 4.36 -21.56 0.38
N LEU A 408 3.20 -21.67 1.04
CA LEU A 408 2.27 -22.80 0.87
C LEU A 408 1.73 -22.90 -0.55
N TRP A 409 1.21 -21.81 -1.10
CA TRP A 409 0.36 -21.88 -2.29
C TRP A 409 1.12 -21.69 -3.60
N LEU A 410 2.30 -21.06 -3.60
CA LEU A 410 3.28 -21.24 -4.69
C LEU A 410 3.61 -22.73 -4.88
N ALA A 411 3.71 -23.51 -3.78
CA ALA A 411 3.92 -24.94 -3.87
C ALA A 411 2.64 -25.67 -4.33
N TRP A 412 1.57 -25.53 -3.55
CA TRP A 412 0.38 -26.37 -3.65
C TRP A 412 -0.56 -26.07 -4.81
N ALA A 413 -0.52 -24.87 -5.39
CA ALA A 413 -1.27 -24.61 -6.62
C ALA A 413 -0.51 -25.10 -7.87
N ALA A 414 0.80 -25.33 -7.76
CA ALA A 414 1.67 -25.69 -8.88
C ALA A 414 1.98 -27.19 -9.01
N GLY A 415 1.55 -28.02 -8.04
CA GLY A 415 1.96 -29.43 -7.96
C GLY A 415 3.37 -29.63 -7.43
N ALA A 416 4.05 -28.57 -6.99
CA ALA A 416 5.40 -28.58 -6.43
C ALA A 416 5.45 -29.19 -5.01
N THR A 417 6.64 -29.37 -4.45
CA THR A 417 6.80 -29.87 -3.07
C THR A 417 7.04 -28.73 -2.09
N LEU A 418 6.23 -28.67 -1.03
CA LEU A 418 6.50 -27.83 0.14
C LEU A 418 7.55 -28.49 1.04
N VAL A 419 8.57 -27.73 1.45
CA VAL A 419 9.68 -28.17 2.30
C VAL A 419 9.74 -27.30 3.56
N PRO A 420 9.07 -27.65 4.66
CA PRO A 420 9.07 -26.81 5.85
C PRO A 420 10.41 -26.89 6.58
N VAL A 421 10.92 -25.72 6.99
CA VAL A 421 12.16 -25.62 7.75
C VAL A 421 11.87 -25.79 9.25
N PRO A 422 12.61 -26.64 9.97
CA PRO A 422 12.51 -26.74 11.43
C PRO A 422 12.87 -25.42 12.12
N GLU A 423 12.20 -25.12 13.24
CA GLU A 423 12.36 -23.84 13.94
C GLU A 423 13.80 -23.61 14.42
N GLU A 424 14.47 -24.65 14.94
CA GLU A 424 15.88 -24.58 15.34
C GLU A 424 16.83 -24.41 14.15
N THR A 425 16.45 -24.86 12.95
CA THR A 425 17.22 -24.59 11.72
C THR A 425 17.02 -23.16 11.24
N MET A 426 15.81 -22.59 11.38
CA MET A 426 15.56 -21.16 11.12
C MET A 426 16.32 -20.25 12.10
N LYS A 427 16.50 -20.68 13.36
CA LYS A 427 17.30 -19.99 14.39
C LYS A 427 18.82 -20.16 14.23
N ALA A 428 19.29 -21.03 13.32
CA ALA A 428 20.70 -21.36 13.14
C ALA A 428 21.18 -20.99 11.72
N PRO A 429 21.70 -19.76 11.49
CA PRO A 429 22.07 -19.28 10.16
C PRO A 429 23.11 -20.13 9.42
N ASP A 430 24.01 -20.81 10.15
CA ASP A 430 25.00 -21.72 9.56
C ASP A 430 24.39 -23.04 9.04
N ALA A 431 23.25 -23.46 9.59
CA ALA A 431 22.58 -24.72 9.24
C ALA A 431 21.61 -24.57 8.06
N LEU A 432 20.95 -23.41 7.93
CA LEU A 432 19.95 -23.16 6.90
C LEU A 432 20.47 -23.34 5.45
N PRO A 433 21.68 -22.87 5.05
CA PRO A 433 22.21 -23.12 3.70
C PRO A 433 22.39 -24.61 3.38
N GLY A 434 22.83 -25.39 4.38
CA GLY A 434 22.95 -26.85 4.25
C GLY A 434 21.58 -27.48 4.00
N PHE A 435 20.60 -27.17 4.86
CA PHE A 435 19.22 -27.64 4.71
C PHE A 435 18.62 -27.31 3.34
N LEU A 436 18.82 -26.08 2.83
CA LEU A 436 18.32 -25.62 1.54
C LEU A 436 18.93 -26.39 0.35
N VAL A 437 20.23 -26.70 0.41
CA VAL A 437 20.93 -27.48 -0.62
C VAL A 437 20.59 -28.97 -0.54
N GLU A 438 20.60 -29.56 0.66
CA GLU A 438 20.25 -30.97 0.90
C GLU A 438 18.83 -31.29 0.43
N ASN A 439 17.87 -30.40 0.71
CA ASN A 439 16.48 -30.54 0.27
C ASN A 439 16.25 -30.07 -1.17
N GLN A 440 17.28 -29.67 -1.92
CA GLN A 440 17.22 -29.23 -3.31
C GLN A 440 16.20 -28.10 -3.56
N VAL A 441 16.18 -27.09 -2.70
CA VAL A 441 15.20 -26.00 -2.74
C VAL A 441 15.42 -25.11 -3.97
N THR A 442 14.35 -24.86 -4.72
CA THR A 442 14.36 -24.07 -5.96
C THR A 442 13.72 -22.69 -5.79
N ILE A 443 12.80 -22.55 -4.83
CA ILE A 443 12.13 -21.28 -4.48
C ILE A 443 12.28 -21.03 -2.97
N PHE A 444 12.75 -19.84 -2.60
CA PHE A 444 12.91 -19.39 -1.23
C PHE A 444 12.32 -17.99 -1.06
N SER A 445 11.30 -17.84 -0.21
CA SER A 445 10.83 -16.55 0.27
C SER A 445 11.46 -16.25 1.63
N THR A 446 11.85 -15.00 1.88
CA THR A 446 12.60 -14.62 3.09
C THR A 446 12.61 -13.12 3.32
N VAL A 447 13.07 -12.69 4.50
CA VAL A 447 13.31 -11.28 4.82
C VAL A 447 14.78 -10.90 4.61
N PRO A 448 15.08 -9.65 4.20
CA PRO A 448 16.44 -9.12 4.08
C PRO A 448 17.35 -9.41 5.29
N THR A 449 16.87 -9.29 6.52
CA THR A 449 17.63 -9.57 7.74
C THR A 449 18.15 -11.01 7.77
N LEU A 450 17.31 -12.01 7.49
CA LEU A 450 17.74 -13.41 7.42
C LEU A 450 18.69 -13.64 6.24
N LEU A 451 18.37 -13.08 5.06
CA LEU A 451 19.20 -13.20 3.86
C LEU A 451 20.62 -12.59 4.04
N SER A 452 20.76 -11.59 4.92
CA SER A 452 22.05 -10.97 5.25
C SER A 452 23.03 -11.95 5.90
N LEU A 453 22.52 -12.86 6.73
CA LEU A 453 23.30 -13.84 7.49
C LEU A 453 23.77 -15.02 6.63
N LEU A 454 23.13 -15.26 5.48
CA LEU A 454 23.39 -16.45 4.67
C LEU A 454 24.57 -16.27 3.69
N PRO A 455 25.47 -17.28 3.57
CA PRO A 455 26.42 -17.36 2.47
C PRO A 455 25.69 -17.52 1.13
N ALA A 456 26.16 -16.83 0.09
CA ALA A 456 25.53 -16.80 -1.23
C ALA A 456 25.86 -18.03 -2.09
N VAL A 457 25.60 -19.23 -1.55
CA VAL A 457 25.86 -20.51 -2.23
C VAL A 457 24.68 -21.46 -1.99
N ILE A 458 23.60 -21.27 -2.77
CA ILE A 458 22.49 -22.22 -2.87
C ILE A 458 22.31 -22.58 -4.36
N PRO A 459 23.10 -23.54 -4.90
CA PRO A 459 23.19 -23.77 -6.34
C PRO A 459 21.94 -24.35 -7.01
N THR A 460 20.89 -24.68 -6.24
CA THR A 460 19.59 -25.15 -6.73
C THR A 460 18.57 -24.03 -6.90
N LEU A 461 18.81 -22.85 -6.32
CA LEU A 461 17.84 -21.76 -6.25
C LEU A 461 17.61 -21.12 -7.63
N ARG A 462 16.37 -21.09 -8.09
CA ARG A 462 15.94 -20.38 -9.32
C ARG A 462 15.17 -19.09 -9.06
N LEU A 463 14.58 -18.97 -7.87
CA LEU A 463 13.77 -17.82 -7.48
C LEU A 463 14.00 -17.52 -5.99
N LEU A 464 14.42 -16.29 -5.73
CA LEU A 464 14.51 -15.71 -4.40
C LEU A 464 13.47 -14.58 -4.30
N ILE A 465 12.59 -14.67 -3.32
CA ILE A 465 11.56 -13.67 -3.03
C ILE A 465 11.93 -12.94 -1.74
N LEU A 466 11.81 -11.61 -1.75
CA LEU A 466 12.08 -10.74 -0.61
C LEU A 466 10.83 -9.95 -0.24
N GLY A 467 10.41 -10.04 1.02
CA GLY A 467 9.31 -9.23 1.56
C GLY A 467 9.58 -8.71 2.98
N GLY A 468 8.60 -8.02 3.54
CA GLY A 468 8.54 -7.61 4.95
C GLY A 468 9.46 -6.46 5.40
N GLU A 469 10.63 -6.28 4.79
CA GLU A 469 11.63 -5.27 5.23
C GLU A 469 12.24 -4.50 4.05
N VAL A 470 12.87 -3.35 4.33
CA VAL A 470 13.62 -2.58 3.33
C VAL A 470 14.96 -3.26 3.04
N CYS A 471 15.17 -3.73 1.80
CA CYS A 471 16.39 -4.42 1.39
C CYS A 471 17.45 -3.47 0.79
N PRO A 472 18.72 -3.49 1.26
CA PRO A 472 19.84 -2.85 0.58
C PRO A 472 20.14 -3.55 -0.77
N PRO A 473 20.24 -2.84 -1.91
CA PRO A 473 20.54 -3.44 -3.23
C PRO A 473 21.82 -4.28 -3.27
N GLU A 474 22.81 -3.92 -2.45
CA GLU A 474 24.11 -4.60 -2.34
C GLU A 474 23.96 -6.02 -1.78
N LEU A 475 22.95 -6.26 -0.94
CA LEU A 475 22.64 -7.59 -0.41
C LEU A 475 22.10 -8.53 -1.48
N LEU A 476 21.39 -8.00 -2.48
CA LEU A 476 20.77 -8.78 -3.56
C LEU A 476 21.74 -9.09 -4.71
N ALA A 477 22.77 -8.26 -4.89
CA ALA A 477 23.78 -8.41 -5.92
C ALA A 477 24.56 -9.75 -5.84
N LYS A 478 24.65 -10.38 -4.66
CA LYS A 478 25.27 -11.70 -4.48
C LYS A 478 24.37 -12.89 -4.85
N TRP A 479 23.07 -12.68 -5.05
CA TRP A 479 22.09 -13.75 -5.33
C TRP A 479 21.60 -13.80 -6.78
N VAL A 480 21.40 -12.63 -7.40
CA VAL A 480 20.88 -12.56 -8.78
C VAL A 480 21.90 -13.13 -9.76
N SER A 481 21.44 -14.02 -10.64
CA SER A 481 22.28 -14.71 -11.61
C SER A 481 21.48 -15.15 -12.83
N ARG A 482 22.13 -15.85 -13.78
CA ARG A 482 21.43 -16.48 -14.91
C ARG A 482 20.48 -17.61 -14.52
N GLN A 483 20.60 -18.11 -13.28
CA GLN A 483 19.77 -19.19 -12.75
C GLN A 483 18.76 -18.66 -11.74
N CYS A 484 19.20 -17.82 -10.79
CA CYS A 484 18.36 -17.25 -9.75
C CYS A 484 17.84 -15.86 -10.13
N ARG A 485 16.52 -15.78 -10.37
CA ARG A 485 15.75 -14.53 -10.40
C ARG A 485 15.54 -14.03 -8.96
N VAL A 486 15.67 -12.73 -8.75
CA VAL A 486 15.44 -12.10 -7.44
C VAL A 486 14.29 -11.11 -7.57
N VAL A 487 13.24 -11.28 -6.78
CA VAL A 487 12.03 -10.45 -6.80
C VAL A 487 11.80 -9.86 -5.41
N ASN A 488 11.53 -8.56 -5.34
CA ASN A 488 11.14 -7.86 -4.13
C ASN A 488 9.63 -7.61 -4.16
N THR A 489 8.92 -8.24 -3.23
CA THR A 489 7.46 -8.17 -3.04
C THR A 489 7.10 -7.23 -1.90
N TYR A 490 5.87 -6.74 -1.91
CA TYR A 490 5.31 -5.94 -0.82
C TYR A 490 3.80 -6.08 -0.74
N GLY A 491 3.29 -6.22 0.49
CA GLY A 491 1.88 -6.15 0.83
C GLY A 491 1.72 -6.17 2.36
N PRO A 492 0.70 -5.50 2.91
CA PRO A 492 0.23 -5.72 4.27
C PRO A 492 -0.72 -6.92 4.32
N THR A 493 -0.94 -7.48 5.51
CA THR A 493 -1.86 -8.60 5.74
C THR A 493 -3.29 -8.28 5.28
N GLU A 494 -3.73 -7.04 5.48
CA GLU A 494 -5.03 -6.51 5.04
C GLU A 494 -5.20 -6.52 3.51
N ALA A 495 -4.10 -6.54 2.74
CA ALA A 495 -4.12 -6.66 1.27
C ALA A 495 -3.99 -8.11 0.77
N THR A 496 -3.96 -9.11 1.67
CA THR A 496 -3.67 -10.52 1.37
C THR A 496 -2.23 -10.76 0.88
N VAL A 497 -1.29 -10.72 1.82
CA VAL A 497 0.14 -11.08 1.67
C VAL A 497 0.96 -10.18 0.73
N VAL A 498 0.70 -10.19 -0.58
CA VAL A 498 1.45 -9.44 -1.58
C VAL A 498 0.51 -8.66 -2.50
N ALA A 499 0.76 -7.37 -2.65
CA ALA A 499 0.03 -6.47 -3.53
C ALA A 499 0.89 -5.98 -4.71
N THR A 500 2.20 -5.81 -4.54
CA THR A 500 3.13 -5.33 -5.58
C THR A 500 4.41 -6.15 -5.65
N ALA A 501 5.07 -6.17 -6.81
CA ALA A 501 6.36 -6.83 -7.02
C ALA A 501 7.30 -6.09 -8.00
N ALA A 502 8.61 -6.16 -7.74
CA ALA A 502 9.69 -5.68 -8.60
C ALA A 502 10.75 -6.77 -8.82
N ASP A 503 11.17 -6.98 -10.07
CA ASP A 503 12.43 -7.68 -10.35
C ASP A 503 13.63 -6.83 -9.92
N PHE A 504 14.58 -7.44 -9.19
CA PHE A 504 15.84 -6.78 -8.87
C PHE A 504 16.79 -6.80 -10.07
N VAL A 505 17.11 -5.62 -10.59
CA VAL A 505 18.08 -5.43 -11.68
C VAL A 505 19.32 -4.71 -11.14
N PRO A 506 20.52 -5.32 -11.21
CA PRO A 506 21.76 -4.69 -10.77
C PRO A 506 22.00 -3.30 -11.38
N GLY A 507 22.32 -2.32 -10.54
CA GLY A 507 22.53 -0.92 -10.94
C GLY A 507 21.25 -0.10 -11.08
N GLN A 508 20.06 -0.67 -10.87
CA GLN A 508 18.80 0.07 -10.77
C GLN A 508 18.39 0.28 -9.30
N ARG A 509 17.58 1.31 -9.04
CA ARG A 509 16.99 1.56 -7.71
C ARG A 509 15.97 0.47 -7.39
N LEU A 510 16.13 -0.22 -6.26
CA LEU A 510 15.13 -1.16 -5.77
C LEU A 510 13.84 -0.40 -5.37
N THR A 511 12.69 -0.99 -5.65
CA THR A 511 11.36 -0.46 -5.31
C THR A 511 10.41 -1.60 -4.93
N ILE A 512 9.23 -1.27 -4.39
CA ILE A 512 8.14 -2.23 -4.20
C ILE A 512 7.47 -2.66 -5.53
N GLY A 513 7.78 -1.97 -6.63
CA GLY A 513 7.41 -2.37 -7.99
C GLY A 513 6.02 -1.95 -8.46
N ARG A 514 5.38 -2.83 -9.25
CA ARG A 514 4.03 -2.62 -9.80
C ARG A 514 3.04 -3.61 -9.17
N PRO A 515 1.73 -3.28 -9.15
CA PRO A 515 0.71 -4.19 -8.64
C PRO A 515 0.70 -5.55 -9.34
N LEU A 516 0.36 -6.58 -8.57
CA LEU A 516 0.07 -7.92 -9.07
C LEU A 516 -1.12 -7.90 -10.04
N ALA A 517 -1.30 -8.98 -10.81
CA ALA A 517 -2.41 -9.10 -11.74
C ALA A 517 -3.76 -8.93 -11.03
N GLY A 518 -4.60 -8.02 -11.53
CA GLY A 518 -5.90 -7.67 -10.94
C GLY A 518 -5.88 -6.75 -9.70
N TYR A 519 -4.73 -6.23 -9.27
CA TYR A 519 -4.64 -5.21 -8.21
C TYR A 519 -4.60 -3.77 -8.78
N GLU A 520 -5.07 -2.77 -8.02
CA GLU A 520 -4.82 -1.34 -8.24
C GLU A 520 -4.11 -0.79 -6.99
N ALA A 521 -3.00 -0.06 -7.15
CA ALA A 521 -2.17 0.43 -6.05
C ALA A 521 -2.10 1.97 -6.08
N LEU A 522 -3.08 2.62 -5.45
CA LEU A 522 -3.25 4.07 -5.51
C LEU A 522 -2.33 4.78 -4.50
N LEU A 523 -1.60 5.80 -4.95
CA LEU A 523 -0.88 6.70 -4.04
C LEU A 523 -1.70 7.98 -3.86
N LEU A 524 -2.36 8.09 -2.71
CA LEU A 524 -3.34 9.12 -2.38
C LEU A 524 -2.76 10.13 -1.39
N ASP A 525 -3.28 11.36 -1.40
CA ASP A 525 -3.06 12.32 -0.32
C ASP A 525 -4.15 12.25 0.76
N GLN A 526 -4.03 13.14 1.74
CA GLN A 526 -4.89 13.23 2.93
C GLN A 526 -6.37 13.54 2.61
N LEU A 527 -6.72 13.93 1.36
CA LEU A 527 -8.10 14.12 0.89
C LEU A 527 -8.59 12.98 -0.01
N GLY A 528 -7.82 11.89 -0.15
CA GLY A 528 -8.14 10.76 -1.02
C GLY A 528 -7.95 11.04 -2.51
N GLN A 529 -7.16 12.07 -2.87
CA GLN A 529 -6.84 12.43 -4.25
C GLN A 529 -5.52 11.79 -4.68
N LEU A 530 -5.40 11.37 -5.94
CA LEU A 530 -4.15 10.83 -6.48
C LEU A 530 -3.06 11.90 -6.50
N VAL A 531 -1.84 11.53 -6.09
CA VAL A 531 -0.67 12.42 -6.12
C VAL A 531 0.07 12.33 -7.48
N PRO A 532 0.73 13.41 -7.93
CA PRO A 532 1.54 13.40 -9.15
C PRO A 532 2.82 12.58 -9.02
N LEU A 533 3.44 12.25 -10.16
CA LEU A 533 4.69 11.50 -10.20
C LEU A 533 5.80 12.21 -9.42
N GLY A 534 6.44 11.49 -8.50
CA GLY A 534 7.49 12.01 -7.63
C GLY A 534 7.00 12.67 -6.33
N ALA A 535 5.70 12.94 -6.19
CA ALA A 535 5.14 13.35 -4.90
C ALA A 535 5.01 12.16 -3.94
N ALA A 536 5.07 12.46 -2.64
CA ALA A 536 4.77 11.49 -1.59
C ALA A 536 3.26 11.48 -1.28
N GLY A 537 2.74 10.32 -0.88
CA GLY A 537 1.36 10.14 -0.43
C GLY A 537 1.25 8.93 0.50
N GLN A 538 0.03 8.67 0.96
CA GLN A 538 -0.36 7.41 1.59
C GLN A 538 -0.72 6.39 0.51
N TRP A 539 -0.33 5.14 0.73
CA TRP A 539 -0.62 3.97 -0.09
C TRP A 539 -1.69 3.11 0.62
#